data_AF-A0A2V5Z6R8-F1
#
_entry.id   AF-A0A2V5Z6R8-F1
#
_cell.length_a   1.000
_cell.length_b   1.000
_cell.length_c   1.000
_cell.angle_alpha   90.00
_cell.angle_beta   90.00
_cell.angle_gamma   90.00
#
_symmetry.space_group_name_H-M   'P 1'
#
loop_
_entity.id
_entity.type
_entity.pdbx_description
1 polymer ?
#
loop_
_entity_poly.entity_id
_entity_poly.type
_entity_poly.pdbx_seq_one_letter_code
_entity_poly.pdbx_strand_id
1 'polypeptide(L)' 'MKAPAMRIQQKLETRTAQIGHCVIYEDELQSLWPLDEANRKAKIEQFAKEYGFELSFYKQGRFAIFKEEASRKSQ' A
#
# COMPACT_ATOMS: atom_id res chain seq x y z
N MET A 1 10.14 -17.03 7.71
CA MET A 1 9.14 -16.67 6.69
C MET A 1 8.84 -15.18 6.86
N LYS A 2 9.17 -14.31 5.90
CA LYS A 2 8.93 -12.86 6.03
C LYS A 2 7.43 -12.60 5.80
N ALA A 3 6.77 -11.97 6.77
CA ALA A 3 5.33 -11.71 6.73
C ALA A 3 4.95 -10.93 5.46
N PRO A 4 3.78 -11.20 4.84
CA PRO A 4 3.35 -10.55 3.61
C PRO A 4 3.30 -9.01 3.70
N ALA A 5 3.05 -8.46 4.90
CA ALA A 5 3.14 -7.03 5.18
C ALA A 5 4.53 -6.44 4.94
N MET A 6 5.58 -7.14 5.37
CA MET A 6 6.96 -6.70 5.23
C MET A 6 7.38 -6.64 3.75
N ARG A 7 6.87 -7.55 2.91
CA ARG A 7 7.13 -7.54 1.47
C ARG A 7 6.48 -6.34 0.78
N ILE A 8 5.22 -6.04 1.12
CA ILE A 8 4.53 -4.88 0.57
C ILE A 8 5.26 -3.60 1.01
N GLN A 9 5.58 -3.45 2.29
CA GLN A 9 6.33 -2.30 2.82
C GLN A 9 7.65 -2.07 2.04
N GLN A 10 8.49 -3.10 1.90
CA GLN A 10 9.77 -2.97 1.17
C GLN A 10 9.58 -2.56 -0.30
N LYS A 11 8.51 -3.06 -0.95
CA LYS A 11 8.16 -2.65 -2.31
C LYS A 11 7.71 -1.20 -2.39
N LEU A 12 6.92 -0.75 -1.41
CA LEU A 12 6.51 0.65 -1.31
C LEU A 12 7.75 1.54 -1.20
N GLU A 13 8.58 1.33 -0.18
CA GLU A 13 9.82 2.09 0.07
C GLU A 13 10.73 2.16 -1.17
N THR A 14 10.96 1.01 -1.82
CA THR A 14 11.87 0.95 -2.98
C THR A 14 11.29 1.63 -4.21
N ARG A 15 10.01 1.41 -4.52
CA ARG A 15 9.39 1.92 -5.75
C ARG A 15 9.05 3.39 -5.63
N THR A 16 8.49 3.84 -4.51
CA THR A 16 8.17 5.27 -4.34
C THR A 16 9.43 6.12 -4.39
N ALA A 17 10.54 5.67 -3.80
CA ALA A 17 11.82 6.37 -3.89
C ALA A 17 12.38 6.48 -5.33
N GLN A 18 12.06 5.52 -6.21
CA GLN A 18 12.57 5.49 -7.59
C GLN A 18 11.65 6.22 -8.59
N ILE A 19 10.33 6.05 -8.47
CA ILE A 19 9.34 6.48 -9.48
C ILE A 19 8.21 7.33 -8.89
N GLY A 20 8.27 7.67 -7.60
CA GLY A 20 7.27 8.49 -6.89
C GLY A 20 5.97 7.76 -6.52
N HIS A 21 5.79 6.52 -6.97
CA HIS A 21 4.61 5.71 -6.68
C HIS A 21 4.92 4.21 -6.71
N CYS A 22 4.05 3.39 -6.15
CA CYS A 22 4.16 1.94 -6.19
C CYS A 22 2.79 1.32 -6.48
N VAL A 23 2.73 0.41 -7.45
CA VAL A 23 1.54 -0.36 -7.77
C VAL A 23 1.66 -1.72 -7.12
N ILE A 24 0.69 -2.08 -6.28
CA ILE A 24 0.56 -3.40 -5.68
C ILE A 24 -0.68 -4.06 -6.28
N TYR A 25 -0.48 -5.23 -6.88
CA TYR A 25 -1.54 -5.98 -7.54
C TYR A 25 -2.33 -6.83 -6.56
N GLU A 26 -3.49 -7.29 -7.00
CA GLU A 26 -4.43 -8.08 -6.21
C GLU A 26 -3.79 -9.34 -5.61
N ASP A 27 -2.84 -9.97 -6.30
CA ASP A 27 -2.16 -11.19 -5.81
C ASP A 27 -1.40 -10.97 -4.50
N GLU A 28 -0.84 -9.78 -4.31
CA GLU A 28 -0.15 -9.41 -3.08
C GLU A 28 -1.13 -8.85 -2.03
N LEU A 29 -2.12 -8.06 -2.46
CA LEU A 29 -3.13 -7.50 -1.56
C LEU A 29 -3.95 -8.58 -0.88
N GLN A 30 -4.39 -9.62 -1.62
CA GLN A 30 -5.19 -10.71 -1.07
C GLN A 30 -4.45 -11.52 0.00
N SER A 31 -3.11 -11.48 0.01
CA SER A 31 -2.31 -12.16 1.03
C SER A 31 -2.38 -11.50 2.41
N LEU A 32 -2.83 -10.24 2.49
CA LEU A 32 -3.02 -9.49 3.74
C LEU A 32 -4.48 -9.15 4.00
N TRP A 33 -5.20 -8.80 2.95
CA TRP A 33 -6.60 -8.42 3.00
C TRP A 33 -7.36 -9.21 1.96
N PRO A 34 -8.11 -10.26 2.35
CA PRO A 34 -8.96 -11.02 1.44
C PRO A 34 -9.94 -10.12 0.67
N LEU A 35 -10.39 -10.55 -0.51
CA LEU A 35 -11.30 -9.77 -1.37
C LEU A 35 -12.64 -9.46 -0.70
N ASP A 36 -13.13 -10.37 0.13
CA ASP A 36 -14.42 -10.27 0.83
C ASP A 36 -14.31 -9.54 2.18
N GLU A 37 -13.12 -9.02 2.51
CA GLU A 37 -12.88 -8.34 3.77
C GLU A 37 -13.69 -7.04 3.88
N ALA A 38 -14.48 -6.91 4.95
CA ALA A 38 -15.20 -5.68 5.23
C ALA A 38 -14.22 -4.53 5.46
N ASN A 39 -14.52 -3.36 4.88
CA ASN A 39 -13.67 -2.17 4.97
C ASN A 39 -12.24 -2.37 4.45
N ARG A 40 -12.03 -3.31 3.52
CA ARG A 40 -10.73 -3.59 2.89
C ARG A 40 -9.96 -2.35 2.47
N LYS A 41 -10.62 -1.42 1.78
CA LYS A 41 -10.02 -0.15 1.35
C LYS A 41 -9.47 0.66 2.53
N ALA A 42 -10.22 0.77 3.62
CA ALA A 42 -9.80 1.52 4.80
C ALA A 42 -8.60 0.87 5.49
N LYS A 43 -8.55 -0.47 5.56
CA LYS A 43 -7.39 -1.19 6.12
C LYS A 43 -6.14 -0.99 5.28
N ILE A 44 -6.26 -1.04 3.95
CA ILE A 44 -5.14 -0.77 3.03
C ILE A 44 -4.65 0.67 3.18
N GLU A 45 -5.58 1.63 3.28
CA GLU A 45 -5.23 3.04 3.49
C GLU A 45 -4.55 3.27 4.84
N GLN A 46 -5.07 2.65 5.91
CA GLN A 46 -4.48 2.75 7.24
C GLN A 46 -3.07 2.16 7.27
N PHE A 47 -2.88 0.99 6.66
CA PHE A 47 -1.55 0.39 6.49
C PHE A 47 -0.60 1.36 5.78
N ALA A 48 -1.01 1.96 4.67
CA ALA A 48 -0.17 2.93 3.97
C ALA A 48 0.28 4.07 4.92
N LYS A 49 -0.68 4.67 5.63
CA LYS A 49 -0.44 5.78 6.56
C LYS A 49 0.51 5.39 7.70
N GLU A 50 0.36 4.20 8.26
CA GLU A 50 1.24 3.69 9.33
C GLU A 50 2.72 3.62 8.89
N TYR A 51 2.96 3.41 7.59
CA TYR A 51 4.30 3.37 7.02
C TYR A 51 4.72 4.67 6.30
N GLY A 52 3.94 5.75 6.42
CA GLY A 52 4.25 7.05 5.80
C GLY A 52 4.00 7.12 4.29
N PHE A 53 3.09 6.29 3.80
CA PHE A 53 2.59 6.30 2.42
C PHE A 53 1.12 6.71 2.41
N GLU A 54 0.63 7.14 1.25
CA GLU A 54 -0.79 7.37 1.03
C GLU A 54 -1.30 6.48 -0.10
N LEU A 55 -2.54 6.00 0.07
CA LEU A 55 -3.25 5.27 -0.97
C LEU A 55 -3.81 6.26 -2.00
N SER A 56 -3.15 6.38 -3.14
CA SER A 56 -3.56 7.29 -4.22
C SER A 56 -4.75 6.77 -5.01
N PHE A 57 -4.81 5.46 -5.25
CA PHE A 57 -5.89 4.84 -6.02
C PHE A 57 -6.09 3.40 -5.57
N TYR A 58 -7.34 2.93 -5.56
CA TYR A 58 -7.64 1.54 -5.26
C TYR A 58 -8.80 1.04 -6.10
N LYS A 59 -8.58 -0.11 -6.73
CA LYS A 59 -9.60 -0.86 -7.45
C LYS A 59 -9.59 -2.29 -6.95
N GLN A 60 -10.63 -2.66 -6.20
CA GLN A 60 -10.84 -4.00 -5.69
C GLN A 60 -10.79 -5.04 -6.81
N GLY A 61 -10.09 -6.15 -6.57
CA GLY A 61 -9.91 -7.23 -7.55
C GLY A 61 -8.87 -6.91 -8.63
N ARG A 62 -8.13 -5.80 -8.51
CA ARG A 62 -7.15 -5.36 -9.51
C ARG A 62 -5.83 -4.90 -8.91
N PHE A 63 -5.81 -3.69 -8.34
CA PHE A 63 -4.58 -3.11 -7.80
C PHE A 63 -4.86 -1.90 -6.89
N ALA A 64 -3.85 -1.58 -6.08
CA ALA A 64 -3.72 -0.36 -5.30
C ALA A 64 -2.47 0.40 -5.76
N ILE A 65 -2.58 1.72 -5.85
CA ILE A 65 -1.45 2.62 -6.12
C ILE A 65 -1.19 3.42 -4.86
N PHE A 66 0.05 3.37 -4.41
CA PHE A 66 0.55 4.11 -3.27
C PHE A 66 1.55 5.16 -3.73
N LYS A 67 1.68 6.24 -2.98
CA LYS A 67 2.70 7.27 -3.17
C LYS A 67 3.24 7.67 -1.79
N GLU A 68 4.41 8.31 -1.76
CA GLU A 68 4.92 8.88 -0.50
C GLU A 68 3.94 9.92 0.02
N GLU A 69 3.69 9.89 1.34
CA GLU A 69 2.84 10.88 1.95
C GLU A 69 3.53 12.25 1.93
N ALA A 70 2.95 13.22 1.21
CA ALA A 70 3.50 14.57 1.08
C ALA A 70 3.61 15.32 2.43
N SER A 71 2.94 14.85 3.48
CA SER A 71 2.89 15.45 4.81
C SER A 71 4.24 15.49 5.54
N ARG A 72 5.29 14.80 5.05
CA ARG A 72 6.65 14.88 5.64
C ARG A 72 7.48 16.08 5.14
N LYS A 73 6.85 17.14 4.60
CA LYS A 73 7.51 18.43 4.27
C LYS A 73 7.06 19.61 5.13
N SER A 74 6.40 19.36 6.26
CA SER A 74 5.94 20.42 7.16
C SER A 74 6.27 20.11 8.63
N GLN A 75 7.54 20.01 8.99
CA GLN A 75 8.04 20.42 10.31
C GLN A 75 9.54 20.69 10.30
#